data_AF-A0A1X2FWQ0-F1
#
_entry.id   AF-A0A1X2FWQ0-F1
#
_cell.length_a   1.000
_cell.length_b   1.000
_cell.length_c   1.000
_cell.angle_alpha   90.00
_cell.angle_beta   90.00
_cell.angle_gamma   90.00
#
_symmetry.space_group_name_H-M   'P 1'
#
loop_
_entity.id
_entity.type
_entity.pdbx_description
1 polymer ?
#
loop_
_entity_poly.entity_id
_entity_poly.type
_entity_poly.pdbx_seq_one_letter_code
_entity_poly.pdbx_strand_id
1 'polypeptide(L)'
;MAYVTPKTNWQASDVVQPADMNRIEQNTVELKKAATIDVADANGYFTTTPKTVESALQELGSAVTTGKNTIASAITSMGQSASGTDTFATLASKIQAISTDANAGVGDVLSGKTFYQGGSKKTGAMANNGAVIITPSTQNQAIPAGYHNGSGYVKGDANLVAANIVAGRSIFGVSGPTAQSYSSAFTMASSVTQNIGFKPRFIVFQYQGSMTLYNSENPSENVTGIYLGILDPSRITLTNTGFTLTSGSVGQIITYIAFT
;
A
#
# COMPACT_ATOMS: atom_id res chain seq x y z
N MET A 1 71.36 2.53 -20.32
CA MET A 1 72.69 3.14 -20.08
C MET A 1 72.45 4.63 -19.84
N ALA A 2 73.42 5.39 -19.35
CA ALA A 2 73.26 6.84 -19.23
C ALA A 2 73.71 7.51 -20.54
N TYR A 3 73.13 8.67 -20.88
CA TYR A 3 73.65 9.49 -21.98
C TYR A 3 75.11 9.85 -21.70
N VAL A 4 75.99 9.63 -22.68
CA VAL A 4 77.42 9.92 -22.56
C VAL A 4 77.74 11.18 -23.37
N THR A 5 78.09 12.29 -22.73
CA THR A 5 78.43 13.55 -23.41
C THR A 5 79.46 13.31 -24.52
N PRO A 6 79.18 13.60 -25.81
CA PRO A 6 80.15 13.44 -26.90
C PRO A 6 81.38 14.34 -26.71
N LYS A 7 82.52 13.98 -27.30
CA LYS A 7 83.69 14.87 -27.32
C LYS A 7 83.32 16.04 -28.23
N THR A 8 83.38 17.28 -27.74
CA THR A 8 82.97 18.49 -28.48
C THR A 8 84.16 19.37 -28.89
N ASN A 9 85.36 19.06 -28.42
CA ASN A 9 86.57 19.86 -28.60
C ASN A 9 87.59 19.23 -29.57
N TRP A 10 87.11 18.62 -30.66
CA TRP A 10 87.95 17.94 -31.66
C TRP A 10 89.00 18.88 -32.26
N GLN A 11 90.26 18.43 -32.26
CA GLN A 11 91.37 19.06 -32.95
C GLN A 11 91.66 18.30 -34.25
N ALA A 12 92.23 18.97 -35.25
CA ALA A 12 92.59 18.33 -36.53
C ALA A 12 93.59 17.16 -36.38
N SER A 13 94.32 17.10 -35.27
CA SER A 13 95.28 16.03 -34.92
C SER A 13 94.67 14.87 -34.12
N ASP A 14 93.39 14.91 -33.77
CA ASP A 14 92.75 13.87 -32.95
C ASP A 14 92.49 12.58 -33.75
N VAL A 15 92.81 11.42 -33.16
CA VAL A 15 92.51 10.09 -33.74
C VAL A 15 91.27 9.50 -33.08
N VAL A 16 90.27 9.12 -33.88
CA VAL A 16 89.01 8.50 -33.42
C VAL A 16 89.31 7.16 -32.73
N GLN A 17 88.86 7.01 -31.48
CA GLN A 17 88.98 5.76 -30.72
C GLN A 17 87.67 4.95 -30.77
N PRO A 18 87.71 3.61 -30.61
CA PRO A 18 86.48 2.80 -30.50
C PRO A 18 85.51 3.28 -29.41
N ALA A 19 86.03 3.85 -28.32
CA ALA A 19 85.22 4.47 -27.27
C ALA A 19 84.39 5.66 -27.79
N ASP A 20 84.89 6.42 -28.78
CA ASP A 20 84.17 7.53 -29.39
C ASP A 20 83.00 7.05 -30.25
N MET A 21 83.15 5.91 -30.94
CA MET A 21 82.08 5.27 -31.73
C MET A 21 81.03 4.61 -30.83
N ASN A 22 81.46 3.88 -29.80
CA ASN A 22 80.56 3.24 -28.84
C ASN A 22 79.70 4.27 -28.08
N ARG A 23 80.20 5.50 -27.86
CA ARG A 23 79.43 6.62 -27.29
C ARG A 23 78.29 7.06 -28.20
N ILE A 24 78.53 7.15 -29.51
CA ILE A 24 77.52 7.54 -30.49
C ILE A 24 76.40 6.48 -30.56
N GLU A 25 76.77 5.21 -30.62
CA GLU A 25 75.80 4.11 -30.65
C GLU A 25 74.96 4.06 -29.36
N GLN A 26 75.60 4.18 -28.20
CA GLN A 26 74.91 4.22 -26.89
C GLN A 26 73.96 5.43 -26.77
N ASN A 27 74.41 6.63 -27.17
CA ASN A 27 73.56 7.82 -27.16
C ASN A 27 72.38 7.68 -28.13
N THR A 28 72.62 7.10 -29.30
CA THR A 28 71.56 6.84 -30.28
C THR A 28 70.50 5.90 -29.71
N VAL A 29 70.89 4.90 -28.92
CA VAL A 29 69.96 4.01 -28.21
C VAL A 29 69.18 4.76 -27.14
N GLU A 30 69.84 5.63 -26.37
CA GLU A 30 69.19 6.42 -25.32
C GLU A 30 68.21 7.48 -25.87
N LEU A 31 68.53 8.11 -27.00
CA LEU A 31 67.65 9.09 -27.67
C LEU A 31 66.42 8.47 -28.35
N LYS A 32 66.41 7.14 -28.55
CA LYS A 32 65.28 6.40 -29.15
C LYS A 32 64.25 5.93 -28.11
N LYS A 33 64.47 6.18 -26.82
CA LYS A 33 63.53 5.78 -25.77
C LYS A 33 62.30 6.68 -25.79
N ALA A 34 61.13 6.12 -25.49
CA ALA A 34 59.91 6.92 -25.33
C ALA A 34 60.07 8.03 -24.26
N ALA A 35 60.91 7.78 -23.25
CA ALA A 35 61.27 8.72 -22.20
C ALA A 35 61.99 9.98 -22.68
N THR A 36 62.63 9.94 -23.86
CA THR A 36 63.55 10.98 -24.36
C THR A 36 63.14 11.55 -25.72
N ILE A 37 62.17 10.93 -26.40
CA ILE A 37 61.59 11.46 -27.63
C ILE A 37 60.59 12.54 -27.27
N ASP A 38 60.93 13.79 -27.58
CA ASP A 38 60.03 14.93 -27.42
C ASP A 38 58.83 14.85 -28.37
N VAL A 39 57.67 15.29 -27.88
CA VAL A 39 56.44 15.42 -28.64
C VAL A 39 56.08 16.90 -28.75
N ALA A 40 55.99 17.40 -29.98
CA ALA A 40 55.51 18.74 -30.22
C ALA A 40 54.04 18.86 -29.80
N ASP A 41 53.75 19.82 -28.94
CA ASP A 41 52.41 20.04 -28.41
C ASP A 41 52.00 21.52 -28.53
N ALA A 42 51.86 21.96 -29.78
CA ALA A 42 51.51 23.35 -30.09
C ALA A 42 50.15 23.79 -29.52
N ASN A 43 49.25 22.82 -29.30
CA ASN A 43 47.89 23.07 -28.81
C ASN A 43 47.74 22.85 -27.30
N GLY A 44 48.79 22.41 -26.59
CA GLY A 44 48.75 22.23 -25.14
C GLY A 44 47.86 21.07 -24.67
N TYR A 45 47.72 20.01 -25.45
CA TYR A 45 46.91 18.84 -25.08
C TYR A 45 47.55 17.98 -24.00
N PHE A 46 48.88 17.99 -23.89
CA PHE A 46 49.61 17.29 -22.84
C PHE A 46 49.98 18.27 -21.73
N THR A 47 49.51 17.96 -20.52
CA THR A 47 49.72 18.79 -19.33
C THR A 47 50.99 18.40 -18.57
N THR A 48 51.46 17.17 -18.79
CA THR A 48 52.67 16.64 -18.14
C THR A 48 53.96 17.25 -18.69
N THR A 49 54.96 17.40 -17.82
CA THR A 49 56.31 17.85 -18.16
C THR A 49 57.34 16.83 -17.64
N PRO A 50 58.33 16.41 -18.43
CA PRO A 50 58.62 16.78 -19.82
C PRO A 50 57.58 16.24 -20.81
N LYS A 51 57.46 16.85 -22.00
CA LYS A 51 56.51 16.41 -23.06
C LYS A 51 57.17 15.37 -23.96
N THR A 52 57.28 14.15 -23.45
CA THR A 52 57.88 13.03 -24.17
C THR A 52 56.82 12.02 -24.55
N VAL A 53 57.17 11.06 -25.42
CA VAL A 53 56.23 10.00 -25.81
C VAL A 53 55.75 9.21 -24.59
N GLU A 54 56.64 8.96 -23.63
CA GLU A 54 56.28 8.24 -22.40
C GLU A 54 55.31 9.02 -21.51
N SER A 55 55.56 10.31 -21.25
CA SER A 55 54.68 11.12 -20.39
C SER A 55 53.29 11.30 -21.01
N ALA A 56 53.23 11.51 -22.34
CA ALA A 56 51.97 11.58 -23.07
C ALA A 56 51.15 10.29 -22.98
N LEU A 57 51.80 9.12 -23.09
CA LEU A 57 51.13 7.81 -22.96
C LEU A 57 50.68 7.54 -21.52
N GLN A 58 51.46 7.95 -20.52
CA GLN A 58 51.08 7.84 -19.10
C GLN A 58 49.89 8.75 -18.77
N GLU A 59 49.86 9.97 -19.29
CA GLU A 59 48.75 10.90 -19.16
C GLU A 59 47.47 10.33 -19.80
N LEU A 60 47.56 9.79 -21.01
CA LEU A 60 46.45 9.09 -21.68
C LEU A 60 45.94 7.90 -20.86
N GLY A 61 46.84 7.05 -20.36
CA GLY A 61 46.49 5.90 -19.52
C GLY A 61 45.79 6.31 -18.22
N SER A 62 46.24 7.42 -17.61
CA SER A 62 45.64 8.00 -16.41
C SER A 62 44.26 8.59 -16.68
N ALA A 63 44.09 9.30 -17.80
CA ALA A 63 42.80 9.84 -18.22
C ALA A 63 41.78 8.73 -18.50
N VAL A 64 42.18 7.68 -19.22
CA VAL A 64 41.34 6.49 -19.49
C VAL A 64 40.92 5.81 -18.18
N THR A 65 41.86 5.62 -17.25
CA THR A 65 41.58 4.98 -15.97
C THR A 65 40.60 5.80 -15.13
N THR A 66 40.82 7.12 -15.05
CA THR A 66 39.91 8.05 -14.37
C THR A 66 38.51 8.00 -14.98
N GLY A 67 38.39 8.08 -16.31
CA GLY A 67 37.10 7.99 -17.01
C GLY A 67 36.36 6.68 -16.72
N LYS A 68 37.06 5.53 -16.76
CA LYS A 68 36.47 4.23 -16.44
C LYS A 68 36.02 4.14 -14.97
N ASN A 69 36.81 4.65 -14.03
CA ASN A 69 36.43 4.69 -12.61
C ASN A 69 35.16 5.51 -12.38
N THR A 70 35.02 6.65 -13.06
CA THR A 70 33.81 7.49 -12.99
C THR A 70 32.58 6.73 -13.49
N ILE A 71 32.68 6.07 -14.66
CA ILE A 71 31.60 5.26 -15.23
C ILE A 71 31.25 4.08 -14.31
N ALA A 72 32.26 3.35 -13.83
CA ALA A 72 32.06 2.21 -12.93
C ALA A 72 31.37 2.61 -11.62
N SER A 73 31.73 3.77 -11.07
CA SER A 73 31.08 4.33 -9.88
C SER A 73 29.60 4.60 -10.15
N ALA A 74 29.27 5.23 -11.28
CA ALA A 74 27.89 5.50 -11.65
C ALA A 74 27.05 4.21 -11.84
N ILE A 75 27.62 3.18 -12.48
CA ILE A 75 26.97 1.87 -12.64
C ILE A 75 26.72 1.22 -11.27
N THR A 76 27.68 1.33 -10.35
CA THR A 76 27.57 0.82 -8.98
C THR A 76 26.50 1.55 -8.18
N SER A 77 26.38 2.87 -8.31
CA SER A 77 25.29 3.65 -7.72
C SER A 77 23.90 3.23 -8.21
N MET A 78 23.82 2.64 -9.41
CA MET A 78 22.59 2.10 -9.99
C MET A 78 22.37 0.61 -9.64
N GLY A 79 23.13 0.06 -8.68
CA GLY A 79 22.94 -1.30 -8.16
C GLY A 79 23.66 -2.41 -8.92
N GLN A 80 24.50 -2.09 -9.91
CA GLN A 80 25.25 -3.08 -10.69
C GLN A 80 26.75 -3.05 -10.36
N SER A 81 27.39 -4.20 -10.14
CA SER A 81 28.83 -4.23 -9.81
C SER A 81 29.71 -3.86 -11.00
N ALA A 82 30.53 -2.81 -10.88
CA ALA A 82 31.49 -2.38 -11.90
C ALA A 82 32.85 -1.95 -11.29
N SER A 83 33.91 -2.01 -12.10
CA SER A 83 35.28 -1.63 -11.71
C SER A 83 35.95 -0.81 -12.81
N GLY A 84 36.84 0.12 -12.47
CA GLY A 84 37.66 0.81 -13.47
C GLY A 84 38.66 -0.08 -14.22
N THR A 85 38.90 -1.31 -13.73
CA THR A 85 39.67 -2.32 -14.45
C THR A 85 38.86 -3.00 -15.56
N ASP A 86 37.53 -2.86 -15.57
CA ASP A 86 36.69 -3.39 -16.64
C ASP A 86 37.08 -2.77 -17.99
N THR A 87 36.81 -3.51 -19.08
CA THR A 87 36.93 -2.96 -20.44
C THR A 87 35.75 -2.03 -20.72
N PHE A 88 35.89 -1.14 -21.71
CA PHE A 88 34.76 -0.31 -22.16
C PHE A 88 33.57 -1.15 -22.63
N ALA A 89 33.81 -2.29 -23.28
CA ALA A 89 32.76 -3.22 -23.69
C ALA A 89 32.03 -3.81 -22.47
N THR A 90 32.77 -4.22 -21.43
CA THR A 90 32.20 -4.73 -20.18
C THR A 90 31.37 -3.66 -19.47
N LEU A 91 31.88 -2.43 -19.36
CA LEU A 91 31.12 -1.32 -18.77
C LEU A 91 29.85 -1.01 -19.57
N ALA A 92 29.90 -1.04 -20.90
CA ALA A 92 28.74 -0.85 -21.76
C ALA A 92 27.67 -1.94 -21.56
N SER A 93 28.08 -3.21 -21.43
CA SER A 93 27.16 -4.30 -21.11
C SER A 93 26.54 -4.14 -19.72
N LYS A 94 27.32 -3.69 -18.73
CA LYS A 94 26.81 -3.44 -17.37
C LYS A 94 25.81 -2.28 -17.31
N ILE A 95 25.99 -1.25 -18.15
CA ILE A 95 24.99 -0.17 -18.32
C ILE A 95 23.66 -0.75 -18.81
N GLN A 96 23.69 -1.68 -19.78
CA GLN A 96 22.48 -2.34 -20.27
C GLN A 96 21.86 -3.29 -19.22
N ALA A 97 22.66 -3.81 -18.29
CA ALA A 97 22.18 -4.63 -17.19
C ALA A 97 21.61 -3.82 -16.01
N ILE A 98 21.64 -2.48 -16.05
CA ILE A 98 21.01 -1.65 -15.02
C ILE A 98 19.52 -2.01 -14.91
N SER A 99 19.04 -2.12 -13.65
CA SER A 99 17.68 -2.50 -13.31
C SER A 99 17.29 -3.93 -13.75
N THR A 100 18.24 -4.86 -13.89
CA THR A 100 17.94 -6.29 -14.06
C THR A 100 17.39 -6.94 -12.78
N ASP A 101 17.69 -6.35 -11.64
CA ASP A 101 17.21 -6.69 -10.30
C ASP A 101 15.83 -6.10 -9.97
N ALA A 102 15.28 -5.23 -10.84
CA ALA A 102 13.94 -4.69 -10.68
C ALA A 102 12.89 -5.81 -10.77
N ASN A 103 11.95 -5.85 -9.83
CA ASN A 103 10.94 -6.90 -9.72
C ASN A 103 9.56 -6.53 -10.29
N ALA A 104 9.36 -5.27 -10.69
CA ALA A 104 8.11 -4.82 -11.29
C ALA A 104 7.90 -5.47 -12.68
N GLY A 105 6.75 -6.11 -12.86
CA GLY A 105 6.24 -6.56 -14.15
C GLY A 105 5.34 -5.52 -14.81
N VAL A 106 4.94 -5.78 -16.06
CA VAL A 106 3.98 -4.91 -16.75
C VAL A 106 2.62 -4.86 -16.04
N GLY A 107 2.24 -5.93 -15.32
CA GLY A 107 1.02 -5.98 -14.52
C GLY A 107 1.04 -5.15 -13.24
N ASP A 108 2.21 -4.68 -12.80
CA ASP A 108 2.38 -3.87 -11.58
C ASP A 108 2.39 -2.37 -11.88
N VAL A 109 2.51 -2.00 -13.16
CA VAL A 109 2.60 -0.62 -13.62
C VAL A 109 1.33 -0.23 -14.37
N LEU A 110 0.78 0.93 -14.03
CA LEU A 110 -0.42 1.48 -14.67
C LEU A 110 -0.35 1.47 -16.20
N SER A 111 -1.46 1.10 -16.84
CA SER A 111 -1.57 1.09 -18.30
C SER A 111 -1.18 2.44 -18.90
N GLY A 112 -0.34 2.39 -19.94
CA GLY A 112 0.20 3.56 -20.62
C GLY A 112 1.37 4.25 -19.91
N LYS A 113 1.69 3.90 -18.66
CA LYS A 113 2.92 4.35 -17.99
C LYS A 113 4.09 3.48 -18.39
N THR A 114 5.31 4.02 -18.38
CA THR A 114 6.51 3.29 -18.81
C THR A 114 7.52 3.17 -17.68
N PHE A 115 8.28 2.09 -17.69
CA PHE A 115 9.39 1.83 -16.76
C PHE A 115 10.53 1.12 -17.50
N TYR A 116 11.70 1.02 -16.88
CA TYR A 116 12.85 0.27 -17.41
C TYR A 116 13.13 -0.96 -16.55
N GLN A 117 13.47 -2.06 -17.21
CA GLN A 117 13.96 -3.28 -16.56
C GLN A 117 15.00 -3.93 -17.48
N GLY A 118 16.21 -4.13 -16.97
CA GLY A 118 17.36 -4.61 -17.75
C GLY A 118 17.61 -3.80 -19.01
N GLY A 119 17.73 -2.48 -18.87
CA GLY A 119 17.98 -1.55 -19.98
C GLY A 119 16.86 -1.40 -21.01
N SER A 120 15.77 -2.16 -20.90
CA SER A 120 14.66 -2.16 -21.86
C SER A 120 13.49 -1.36 -21.34
N LYS A 121 12.98 -0.43 -22.17
CA LYS A 121 11.75 0.31 -21.88
C LYS A 121 10.54 -0.61 -22.03
N LYS A 122 9.69 -0.65 -21.01
CA LYS A 122 8.44 -1.42 -20.97
C LYS A 122 7.27 -0.50 -20.68
N THR A 123 6.08 -0.91 -21.13
CA THR A 123 4.83 -0.20 -20.87
C THR A 123 3.96 -1.03 -19.93
N GLY A 124 3.44 -0.39 -18.89
CA GLY A 124 2.52 -0.98 -17.94
C GLY A 124 1.21 -1.41 -18.59
N ALA A 125 0.56 -2.38 -17.96
CA ALA A 125 -0.69 -3.00 -18.39
C ALA A 125 -1.71 -3.08 -17.24
N MET A 126 -1.37 -2.62 -16.02
CA MET A 126 -2.30 -2.61 -14.89
C MET A 126 -3.50 -1.72 -15.22
N ALA A 127 -4.70 -2.29 -15.16
CA ALA A 127 -5.95 -1.55 -15.35
C ALA A 127 -6.11 -0.44 -14.31
N ASN A 128 -6.64 0.71 -14.73
CA ASN A 128 -7.03 1.79 -13.84
C ASN A 128 -8.53 1.75 -13.63
N ASN A 129 -8.96 1.24 -12.46
CA ASN A 129 -10.37 1.11 -12.11
C ASN A 129 -10.94 2.38 -11.46
N GLY A 130 -10.09 3.37 -11.15
CA GLY A 130 -10.52 4.61 -10.53
C GLY A 130 -11.20 4.40 -9.17
N ALA A 131 -12.33 5.06 -8.94
CA ALA A 131 -13.15 4.89 -7.75
C ALA A 131 -14.16 3.76 -7.98
N VAL A 132 -14.02 2.66 -7.25
CA VAL A 132 -14.95 1.53 -7.32
C VAL A 132 -15.93 1.58 -6.15
N ILE A 133 -17.22 1.68 -6.47
CA ILE A 133 -18.30 1.67 -5.47
C ILE A 133 -19.05 0.35 -5.57
N ILE A 134 -19.02 -0.44 -4.51
CA ILE A 134 -19.67 -1.76 -4.45
C ILE A 134 -20.98 -1.63 -3.67
N THR A 135 -22.08 -2.12 -4.24
CA THR A 135 -23.37 -2.19 -3.52
C THR A 135 -23.54 -3.61 -2.98
N PRO A 136 -23.62 -3.84 -1.66
CA PRO A 136 -23.78 -5.18 -1.10
C PRO A 136 -24.92 -5.99 -1.73
N SER A 137 -24.73 -7.30 -1.78
CA SER A 137 -25.74 -8.26 -2.26
C SER A 137 -25.69 -9.53 -1.41
N THR A 138 -26.59 -10.48 -1.65
CA THR A 138 -26.56 -11.79 -0.97
C THR A 138 -25.44 -12.70 -1.48
N GLN A 139 -24.67 -12.28 -2.48
CA GLN A 139 -23.56 -13.02 -3.07
C GLN A 139 -22.24 -12.26 -2.92
N ASN A 140 -21.14 -13.02 -2.91
CA ASN A 140 -19.80 -12.46 -2.92
C ASN A 140 -19.60 -11.58 -4.16
N GLN A 141 -19.07 -10.38 -3.93
CA GLN A 141 -18.72 -9.44 -4.99
C GLN A 141 -17.21 -9.33 -5.06
N ALA A 142 -16.65 -9.71 -6.20
CA ALA A 142 -15.23 -9.60 -6.43
C ALA A 142 -14.82 -8.13 -6.59
N ILE A 143 -13.72 -7.76 -5.97
CA ILE A 143 -13.06 -6.48 -6.25
C ILE A 143 -12.23 -6.67 -7.52
N PRO A 144 -12.45 -5.89 -8.59
CA PRO A 144 -11.65 -6.01 -9.80
C PRO A 144 -10.17 -5.81 -9.53
N ALA A 145 -9.31 -6.66 -10.10
CA ALA A 145 -7.87 -6.47 -10.05
C ALA A 145 -7.47 -5.17 -10.79
N GLY A 146 -6.42 -4.51 -10.32
CA GLY A 146 -5.92 -3.26 -10.88
C GLY A 146 -5.82 -2.14 -9.84
N TYR A 147 -5.51 -0.94 -10.32
CA TYR A 147 -5.36 0.24 -9.49
C TYR A 147 -6.72 0.84 -9.13
N HIS A 148 -6.92 1.08 -7.85
CA HIS A 148 -8.05 1.83 -7.30
C HIS A 148 -7.52 3.13 -6.71
N ASN A 149 -8.18 4.24 -6.98
CA ASN A 149 -7.69 5.58 -6.60
C ASN A 149 -7.91 5.94 -5.12
N GLY A 150 -8.34 4.98 -4.29
CA GLY A 150 -8.63 5.19 -2.86
C GLY A 150 -9.94 5.93 -2.56
N SER A 151 -10.69 6.40 -3.57
CA SER A 151 -12.01 7.03 -3.38
C SER A 151 -13.19 6.06 -3.51
N GLY A 152 -12.91 4.77 -3.71
CA GLY A 152 -13.91 3.71 -3.72
C GLY A 152 -14.38 3.32 -2.31
N TYR A 153 -15.53 2.67 -2.21
CA TYR A 153 -16.10 2.17 -0.96
C TYR A 153 -17.19 1.12 -1.19
N VAL A 154 -17.51 0.35 -0.14
CA VAL A 154 -18.72 -0.48 -0.10
C VAL A 154 -19.85 0.35 0.50
N LYS A 155 -21.00 0.43 -0.17
CA LYS A 155 -22.16 1.18 0.36
C LYS A 155 -22.62 0.57 1.68
N GLY A 156 -22.76 1.41 2.70
CA GLY A 156 -23.55 1.07 3.87
C GLY A 156 -25.04 1.14 3.58
N ASP A 157 -25.84 0.49 4.42
CA ASP A 157 -27.29 0.63 4.41
C ASP A 157 -27.73 1.28 5.73
N ALA A 158 -28.36 2.45 5.66
CA ALA A 158 -28.87 3.16 6.83
C ALA A 158 -29.98 2.37 7.56
N ASN A 159 -30.59 1.39 6.89
CA ASN A 159 -31.56 0.48 7.48
C ASN A 159 -30.92 -0.69 8.24
N LEU A 160 -29.58 -0.80 8.28
CA LEU A 160 -28.87 -1.75 9.15
C LEU A 160 -28.92 -1.27 10.61
N VAL A 161 -30.13 -1.28 11.16
CA VAL A 161 -30.46 -0.91 12.54
C VAL A 161 -31.21 -2.07 13.19
N ALA A 162 -31.07 -2.21 14.51
CA ALA A 162 -31.65 -3.31 15.27
C ALA A 162 -33.14 -3.51 14.96
N ALA A 163 -33.92 -2.43 14.89
CA ALA A 163 -35.38 -2.48 14.65
C ALA A 163 -35.80 -3.16 13.33
N ASN A 164 -34.92 -3.17 12.31
CA ASN A 164 -35.19 -3.79 11.01
C ASN A 164 -34.70 -5.25 10.93
N ILE A 165 -34.04 -5.75 11.98
CA ILE A 165 -33.52 -7.12 12.05
C ILE A 165 -34.48 -7.97 12.87
N VAL A 166 -34.72 -9.21 12.43
CA VAL A 166 -35.60 -10.15 13.15
C VAL A 166 -35.08 -10.41 14.56
N ALA A 167 -35.98 -10.49 15.54
CA ALA A 167 -35.62 -10.71 16.93
C ALA A 167 -34.76 -11.96 17.12
N GLY A 168 -33.71 -11.83 17.95
CA GLY A 168 -32.75 -12.90 18.20
C GLY A 168 -31.80 -13.25 17.04
N ARG A 169 -31.83 -12.49 15.92
CA ARG A 169 -30.85 -12.60 14.83
C ARG A 169 -29.83 -11.46 14.92
N SER A 170 -28.70 -11.63 14.25
CA SER A 170 -27.69 -10.58 14.07
C SER A 170 -27.22 -10.55 12.63
N ILE A 171 -27.03 -9.35 12.08
CA ILE A 171 -26.47 -9.12 10.76
C ILE A 171 -25.29 -8.16 10.93
N PHE A 172 -24.09 -8.59 10.55
CA PHE A 172 -22.83 -7.83 10.69
C PHE A 172 -22.58 -7.24 12.09
N GLY A 173 -23.00 -7.96 13.14
CA GLY A 173 -22.82 -7.52 14.54
C GLY A 173 -23.92 -6.58 15.05
N VAL A 174 -24.85 -6.13 14.21
CA VAL A 174 -26.06 -5.44 14.66
C VAL A 174 -27.08 -6.49 15.09
N SER A 175 -27.32 -6.58 16.40
CA SER A 175 -28.33 -7.50 16.96
C SER A 175 -29.73 -6.95 16.71
N GLY A 176 -30.63 -7.81 16.26
CA GLY A 176 -32.06 -7.54 16.28
C GLY A 176 -32.59 -7.35 17.70
N PRO A 177 -33.83 -6.89 17.84
CA PRO A 177 -34.41 -6.64 19.15
C PRO A 177 -34.53 -7.95 19.93
N THR A 178 -34.48 -7.86 21.25
CA THR A 178 -34.75 -9.02 22.12
C THR A 178 -36.25 -9.22 22.20
N ALA A 179 -36.76 -10.39 21.79
CA ALA A 179 -38.12 -10.80 22.12
C ALA A 179 -38.18 -11.02 23.64
N GLN A 180 -38.99 -10.23 24.35
CA GLN A 180 -39.17 -10.33 25.79
C GLN A 180 -40.57 -10.82 26.12
N SER A 181 -40.64 -11.71 27.10
CA SER A 181 -41.89 -12.16 27.71
C SER A 181 -41.80 -11.98 29.22
N TYR A 182 -42.86 -11.49 29.85
CA TYR A 182 -42.93 -11.31 31.29
C TYR A 182 -44.27 -11.77 31.82
N SER A 183 -44.26 -12.69 32.81
CA SER A 183 -45.47 -13.18 33.46
C SER A 183 -45.42 -12.97 34.96
N SER A 184 -46.49 -12.43 35.53
CA SER A 184 -46.64 -12.34 36.98
C SER A 184 -48.12 -12.24 37.38
N ALA A 185 -48.38 -12.10 38.68
CA ALA A 185 -49.72 -11.89 39.20
C ALA A 185 -49.74 -10.67 40.13
N PHE A 186 -50.89 -10.01 40.24
CA PHE A 186 -51.09 -8.87 41.11
C PHE A 186 -52.53 -8.79 41.62
N THR A 187 -52.72 -8.17 42.77
CA THR A 187 -54.05 -7.93 43.35
C THR A 187 -54.63 -6.64 42.79
N MET A 188 -55.89 -6.68 42.34
CA MET A 188 -56.64 -5.53 41.84
C MET A 188 -56.83 -4.46 42.91
N ALA A 189 -56.43 -3.24 42.55
CA ALA A 189 -56.88 -2.00 43.18
C ALA A 189 -57.66 -1.16 42.15
N SER A 190 -58.13 0.03 42.53
CA SER A 190 -58.84 0.95 41.62
C SER A 190 -58.01 1.31 40.38
N SER A 191 -56.68 1.29 40.49
CA SER A 191 -55.71 1.40 39.39
C SER A 191 -54.43 0.67 39.78
N VAL A 192 -53.84 -0.09 38.87
CA VAL A 192 -52.54 -0.73 39.07
C VAL A 192 -51.67 -0.54 37.82
N THR A 193 -50.44 -0.09 38.03
CA THR A 193 -49.43 0.03 36.98
C THR A 193 -48.38 -1.05 37.15
N GLN A 194 -48.21 -1.88 36.13
CA GLN A 194 -47.17 -2.88 36.07
C GLN A 194 -45.99 -2.34 35.27
N ASN A 195 -44.82 -2.29 35.88
CA ASN A 195 -43.56 -1.98 35.22
C ASN A 195 -42.82 -3.29 34.93
N ILE A 196 -42.96 -3.77 33.70
CA ILE A 196 -42.40 -5.04 33.22
C ILE A 196 -41.09 -4.84 32.45
N GLY A 197 -40.56 -3.61 32.42
CA GLY A 197 -39.29 -3.26 31.78
C GLY A 197 -39.36 -3.06 30.27
N PHE A 198 -40.50 -3.34 29.63
CA PHE A 198 -40.74 -3.12 28.20
C PHE A 198 -42.18 -2.70 27.91
N LYS A 199 -42.39 -2.01 26.79
CA LYS A 199 -43.74 -1.73 26.27
C LYS A 199 -44.30 -3.00 25.63
N PRO A 200 -45.33 -3.63 26.21
CA PRO A 200 -45.89 -4.84 25.64
C PRO A 200 -46.67 -4.51 24.38
N ARG A 201 -46.56 -5.36 23.36
CA ARG A 201 -47.43 -5.33 22.17
C ARG A 201 -48.67 -6.18 22.36
N PHE A 202 -48.57 -7.18 23.22
CA PHE A 202 -49.64 -8.11 23.52
C PHE A 202 -49.59 -8.52 24.99
N ILE A 203 -50.75 -8.57 25.65
CA ILE A 203 -50.88 -9.00 27.04
C ILE A 203 -52.07 -9.95 27.14
N VAL A 204 -51.86 -11.10 27.78
CA VAL A 204 -52.91 -12.05 28.13
C VAL A 204 -53.16 -11.97 29.62
N PHE A 205 -54.42 -11.80 30.01
CA PHE A 205 -54.84 -11.86 31.40
C PHE A 205 -55.57 -13.17 31.67
N GLN A 206 -55.33 -13.75 32.84
CA GLN A 206 -56.07 -14.88 33.37
C GLN A 206 -56.89 -14.41 34.56
N TYR A 207 -58.16 -14.79 34.58
CA TYR A 207 -59.14 -14.45 35.59
C TYR A 207 -59.78 -15.72 36.16
N GLN A 208 -60.14 -15.71 37.45
CA GLN A 208 -60.88 -16.80 38.11
C GLN A 208 -62.37 -16.77 37.65
N GLY A 209 -62.68 -17.36 36.48
CA GLY A 209 -64.03 -17.41 35.91
C GLY A 209 -64.06 -17.79 34.42
N SER A 210 -65.25 -17.90 33.83
CA SER A 210 -65.42 -18.19 32.39
C SER A 210 -64.81 -17.10 31.52
N MET A 211 -64.09 -17.51 30.47
CA MET A 211 -63.38 -16.64 29.55
C MET A 211 -64.31 -16.18 28.42
N THR A 212 -64.63 -14.89 28.36
CA THR A 212 -65.40 -14.29 27.25
C THR A 212 -64.44 -13.49 26.36
N LEU A 213 -64.47 -13.77 25.05
CA LEU A 213 -63.76 -13.02 24.01
C LEU A 213 -64.55 -11.75 23.69
N TYR A 214 -63.96 -10.56 23.91
CA TYR A 214 -64.52 -9.30 23.45
C TYR A 214 -63.77 -8.81 22.20
N ASN A 215 -64.49 -8.57 21.11
CA ASN A 215 -63.97 -7.83 19.97
C ASN A 215 -64.26 -6.34 20.18
N SER A 216 -63.22 -5.52 20.32
CA SER A 216 -63.36 -4.06 20.41
C SER A 216 -63.16 -3.46 19.03
N GLU A 217 -64.25 -3.22 18.30
CA GLU A 217 -64.23 -2.36 17.12
C GLU A 217 -64.21 -0.89 17.57
N ASN A 218 -63.05 -0.41 18.03
CA ASN A 218 -62.85 1.03 18.29
C ASN A 218 -61.75 1.55 17.34
N PRO A 219 -62.09 2.26 16.27
CA PRO A 219 -61.17 2.58 15.17
C PRO A 219 -60.16 3.70 15.48
N SER A 220 -60.19 4.31 16.67
CA SER A 220 -59.37 5.48 17.00
C SER A 220 -58.04 5.18 17.68
N GLU A 221 -57.80 3.95 18.14
CA GLU A 221 -56.52 3.54 18.71
C GLU A 221 -56.15 2.17 18.16
N ASN A 222 -54.91 2.02 17.67
CA ASN A 222 -54.38 0.77 17.16
C ASN A 222 -54.28 -0.29 18.28
N VAL A 223 -55.40 -0.88 18.69
CA VAL A 223 -55.45 -1.95 19.69
C VAL A 223 -55.40 -3.30 18.95
N THR A 224 -54.20 -3.71 18.54
CA THR A 224 -53.95 -5.09 18.08
C THR A 224 -53.77 -6.01 19.30
N GLY A 225 -54.87 -6.54 19.83
CA GLY A 225 -54.84 -7.55 20.89
C GLY A 225 -56.09 -8.42 20.91
N ILE A 226 -55.91 -9.73 21.10
CA ILE A 226 -57.00 -10.66 21.46
C ILE A 226 -57.24 -10.51 22.96
N TYR A 227 -58.43 -10.02 23.33
CA TYR A 227 -58.80 -9.73 24.71
C TYR A 227 -59.60 -10.87 25.33
N LEU A 228 -59.11 -11.44 26.43
CA LEU A 228 -59.72 -12.56 27.15
C LEU A 228 -60.10 -12.09 28.56
N GLY A 229 -61.28 -11.46 28.74
CA GLY A 229 -61.77 -11.01 30.05
C GLY A 229 -62.78 -9.84 30.03
N ILE A 230 -63.47 -9.63 31.17
CA ILE A 230 -64.64 -8.75 31.42
C ILE A 230 -64.27 -7.24 31.55
N LEU A 231 -63.13 -6.83 31.00
CA LEU A 231 -62.59 -5.49 31.21
C LEU A 231 -62.73 -4.69 29.91
N ASP A 232 -63.41 -3.55 30.00
CA ASP A 232 -63.57 -2.61 28.89
C ASP A 232 -62.20 -2.17 28.36
N PRO A 233 -61.96 -2.15 27.03
CA PRO A 233 -60.70 -1.70 26.42
C PRO A 233 -60.19 -0.35 26.93
N SER A 234 -61.09 0.56 27.32
CA SER A 234 -60.77 1.86 27.91
C SER A 234 -60.01 1.79 29.26
N ARG A 235 -59.88 0.59 29.83
CA ARG A 235 -59.27 0.34 31.13
C ARG A 235 -57.79 -0.01 31.06
N ILE A 236 -57.23 -0.25 29.88
CA ILE A 236 -55.80 -0.53 29.72
C ILE A 236 -55.10 0.61 29.02
N THR A 237 -54.03 1.09 29.64
CA THR A 237 -53.12 2.06 29.03
C THR A 237 -51.72 1.46 28.94
N LEU A 238 -51.20 1.29 27.73
CA LEU A 238 -49.82 0.85 27.53
C LEU A 238 -48.84 1.97 27.85
N THR A 239 -47.79 1.67 28.59
CA THR A 239 -46.69 2.59 28.89
C THR A 239 -45.40 2.12 28.20
N ASN A 240 -44.36 2.95 28.18
CA ASN A 240 -43.08 2.58 27.55
C ASN A 240 -42.37 1.41 28.27
N THR A 241 -42.75 1.13 29.52
CA THR A 241 -42.13 0.08 30.35
C THR A 241 -43.15 -0.90 30.92
N GLY A 242 -44.40 -0.87 30.45
CA GLY A 242 -45.44 -1.82 30.86
C GLY A 242 -46.85 -1.36 30.54
N PHE A 243 -47.75 -1.46 31.51
CA PHE A 243 -49.16 -1.13 31.33
C PHE A 243 -49.83 -0.72 32.64
N THR A 244 -50.91 0.05 32.53
CA THR A 244 -51.80 0.40 33.63
C THR A 244 -53.17 -0.20 33.38
N LEU A 245 -53.77 -0.79 34.42
CA LEU A 245 -55.14 -1.26 34.41
C LEU A 245 -55.97 -0.41 35.39
N THR A 246 -57.01 0.28 34.90
CA THR A 246 -57.93 1.11 35.69
C THR A 246 -59.29 0.43 35.78
N SER A 247 -59.83 0.26 36.98
CA SER A 247 -61.12 -0.38 37.31
C SER A 247 -61.24 -1.90 37.10
N GLY A 248 -61.31 -2.62 38.22
CA GLY A 248 -61.67 -4.03 38.34
C GLY A 248 -62.37 -4.29 39.67
N SER A 249 -62.83 -5.52 39.91
CA SER A 249 -63.29 -5.94 41.23
C SER A 249 -62.10 -5.95 42.20
N VAL A 250 -61.99 -4.90 43.00
CA VAL A 250 -60.89 -4.70 43.96
C VAL A 250 -60.74 -5.93 44.85
N GLY A 251 -59.50 -6.33 45.09
CA GLY A 251 -59.15 -7.49 45.92
C GLY A 251 -58.99 -8.82 45.17
N GLN A 252 -59.28 -8.88 43.88
CA GLN A 252 -59.05 -10.09 43.08
C GLN A 252 -57.62 -10.22 42.57
N ILE A 253 -57.11 -11.44 42.46
CA ILE A 253 -55.80 -11.72 41.88
C ILE A 253 -55.95 -11.87 40.37
N ILE A 254 -55.18 -11.09 39.61
CA ILE A 254 -55.04 -11.21 38.16
C ILE A 254 -53.65 -11.76 37.86
N THR A 255 -53.58 -12.84 37.08
CA THR A 255 -52.35 -13.35 36.50
C THR A 255 -52.25 -12.88 35.06
N TYR A 256 -51.05 -12.58 34.56
CA TYR A 256 -50.87 -12.16 33.19
C TYR A 256 -49.54 -12.65 32.61
N ILE A 257 -49.47 -12.67 31.28
CA ILE A 257 -48.23 -12.77 30.52
C ILE A 257 -48.24 -11.71 29.42
N ALA A 258 -47.14 -10.99 29.29
CA ALA A 258 -46.96 -9.90 28.36
C ALA A 258 -45.80 -10.22 27.41
N PHE A 259 -45.90 -9.77 26.16
CA PHE A 259 -44.90 -10.00 25.10
C PHE A 259 -44.57 -8.69 24.37
N THR A 260 -43.30 -8.53 23.99
CA THR A 260 -42.85 -7.50 23.03
C THR A 260 -43.15 -7.88 21.59
#